data_AF-A0A9X0EX10-F1
#
_entry.id   AF-A0A9X0EX10-F1
#
_cell.length_a   1.000
_cell.length_b   1.000
_cell.length_c   1.000
_cell.angle_alpha   90.00
_cell.angle_beta   90.00
_cell.angle_gamma   90.00
#
_symmetry.space_group_name_H-M   'P 1'
#
loop_
_entity.id
_entity.type
_entity.pdbx_description
1 polymer ?
#
loop_
_entity_poly.entity_id
_entity_poly.type
_entity_poly.pdbx_seq_one_letter_code
_entity_poly.pdbx_strand_id
1 'polypeptide(L)'
;MEEILVQGNITEDLKRLGVEATCTYGYEETLYQVYEVSDEDFKKMSDDASTRSMDDGNWKDGGWRWCEGSNQGEPNATLVVKGKELRCWAEPVEEEEPYYSDYIDLLEYLEMEKGCSSFKNVCALAKDLAKYNNMTMSELFRKYQGWDKEN
;
A
#
# COMPACT_ATOMS: atom_id res chain seq x y z
N MET A 1 -2.99 16.52 0.41
CA MET A 1 -3.15 15.40 -0.53
C MET A 1 -2.87 14.13 0.24
N GLU A 2 -3.70 13.11 0.05
CA GLU A 2 -3.56 11.79 0.68
C GLU A 2 -3.27 10.72 -0.38
N GLU A 3 -2.46 9.73 -0.02
CA GLU A 3 -2.28 8.51 -0.81
C GLU A 3 -3.10 7.37 -0.18
N ILE A 4 -3.94 6.74 -1.01
CA ILE A 4 -4.76 5.59 -0.63
C ILE A 4 -4.29 4.35 -1.39
N LEU A 5 -4.34 3.20 -0.73
CA LEU A 5 -4.12 1.90 -1.35
C LEU A 5 -5.47 1.38 -1.86
N VAL A 6 -5.52 0.92 -3.10
CA VAL A 6 -6.73 0.46 -3.78
C VAL A 6 -6.56 -0.99 -4.22
N GLN A 7 -7.63 -1.77 -4.10
CA GLN A 7 -7.73 -3.13 -4.64
C GLN A 7 -9.02 -3.24 -5.46
N GLY A 8 -8.94 -3.82 -6.66
CA GLY A 8 -10.08 -3.91 -7.58
C GLY A 8 -10.38 -2.59 -8.31
N ASN A 9 -11.60 -2.44 -8.81
CA ASN A 9 -12.03 -1.28 -9.58
C ASN A 9 -12.98 -0.39 -8.75
N ILE A 10 -12.57 0.85 -8.50
CA ILE A 10 -13.33 1.82 -7.71
C ILE A 10 -13.90 2.98 -8.54
N THR A 11 -13.76 2.94 -9.86
CA THR A 11 -14.02 4.09 -10.75
C THR A 11 -15.46 4.59 -10.66
N GLU A 12 -16.44 3.69 -10.61
CA GLU A 12 -17.85 4.06 -10.54
C GLU A 12 -18.22 4.66 -9.18
N ASP A 13 -17.61 4.20 -8.08
CA ASP A 13 -17.80 4.80 -6.75
C ASP A 13 -17.16 6.19 -6.65
N LEU A 14 -15.97 6.39 -7.24
CA LEU A 14 -15.36 7.71 -7.31
C LEU A 14 -16.24 8.70 -8.11
N LYS A 15 -16.79 8.28 -9.25
CA LYS A 15 -17.73 9.10 -10.04
C LYS A 15 -19.01 9.41 -9.25
N ARG A 16 -19.59 8.42 -8.57
CA ARG A 16 -20.78 8.59 -7.72
C ARG A 16 -20.57 9.65 -6.65
N LEU A 17 -19.37 9.71 -6.06
CA LEU A 17 -19.00 10.68 -5.03
C LEU A 17 -18.52 12.03 -5.58
N GLY A 18 -18.34 12.16 -6.90
CA GLY A 18 -17.73 13.35 -7.49
C GLY A 18 -16.31 13.59 -6.98
N VAL A 19 -15.55 12.51 -6.79
CA VAL A 19 -14.16 12.53 -6.34
C VAL A 19 -13.22 12.47 -7.54
N GLU A 20 -12.26 13.38 -7.57
CA GLU A 20 -11.15 13.33 -8.53
C GLU A 20 -9.94 12.67 -7.87
N ALA A 21 -9.53 11.51 -8.39
CA ALA A 21 -8.39 10.75 -7.90
C ALA A 21 -7.42 10.44 -9.05
N THR A 22 -6.12 10.57 -8.80
CA THR A 22 -5.09 10.26 -9.79
C THR A 22 -4.41 8.94 -9.44
N CYS A 23 -4.49 7.94 -10.31
CA CYS A 23 -3.71 6.71 -10.15
C CYS A 23 -2.22 6.99 -10.35
N THR A 24 -1.44 6.86 -9.28
CA THR A 24 0.01 7.08 -9.25
C THR A 24 0.81 5.78 -9.25
N TYR A 25 0.18 4.62 -9.02
CA TYR A 25 0.82 3.32 -9.24
C TYR A 25 -0.23 2.28 -9.62
N GLY A 26 0.14 1.42 -10.57
CA GLY A 26 -0.67 0.29 -11.01
C GLY A 26 -1.60 0.59 -12.17
N TYR A 27 -2.32 -0.45 -12.59
CA TYR A 27 -3.41 -0.45 -13.56
C TYR A 27 -4.46 -1.48 -13.11
N GLU A 28 -5.55 -1.65 -13.86
CA GLU A 28 -6.69 -2.45 -13.43
C GLU A 28 -6.34 -3.91 -13.03
N GLU A 29 -5.34 -4.52 -13.66
CA GLU A 29 -4.90 -5.90 -13.35
C GLU A 29 -3.87 -5.98 -12.21
N THR A 30 -3.35 -4.86 -11.71
CA THR A 30 -2.42 -4.87 -10.58
C THR A 30 -3.15 -5.19 -9.27
N LEU A 31 -2.57 -6.07 -8.47
CA LEU A 31 -3.18 -6.54 -7.22
C LEU A 31 -3.51 -5.38 -6.26
N TYR A 32 -2.61 -4.40 -6.19
CA TYR A 32 -2.84 -3.14 -5.53
C TYR A 32 -2.49 -1.98 -6.46
N GLN A 33 -3.20 -0.88 -6.31
CA GLN A 33 -2.95 0.39 -6.95
C GLN A 33 -2.76 1.47 -5.87
N VAL A 34 -2.06 2.56 -6.19
CA VAL A 34 -1.98 3.73 -5.32
C VAL A 34 -2.62 4.91 -6.03
N TYR A 35 -3.54 5.58 -5.34
CA TYR A 35 -4.19 6.79 -5.82
C TYR A 35 -3.82 7.96 -4.94
N GLU A 36 -3.61 9.11 -5.56
CA GLU A 36 -3.50 10.40 -4.90
C GLU A 36 -4.86 11.10 -4.96
N VAL A 37 -5.34 11.56 -3.82
CA VAL A 37 -6.63 12.26 -3.65
C VAL A 37 -6.45 13.56 -2.87
N SER A 38 -7.28 14.55 -3.17
CA SER A 38 -7.30 15.80 -2.39
C SER A 38 -7.81 15.56 -0.97
N ASP A 39 -7.47 16.43 -0.02
CA ASP A 39 -7.94 16.28 1.37
C ASP A 39 -9.47 16.44 1.47
N GLU A 40 -10.04 17.26 0.59
CA GLU A 40 -11.50 17.41 0.46
C GLU A 40 -12.16 16.14 -0.06
N ASP A 41 -11.59 15.54 -1.12
CA ASP A 41 -12.13 14.32 -1.70
C ASP A 41 -11.93 13.10 -0.79
N PHE A 42 -10.77 13.02 -0.12
CA PHE A 42 -10.53 12.03 0.92
C PHE A 42 -11.60 12.10 2.00
N LYS A 43 -11.98 13.32 2.42
CA LYS A 43 -13.07 13.50 3.38
C LYS A 43 -14.40 12.99 2.84
N LYS A 44 -14.76 13.28 1.59
CA LYS A 44 -15.98 12.74 0.97
C LYS A 44 -15.99 11.22 1.00
N MET A 45 -14.86 10.59 0.65
CA MET A 45 -14.71 9.13 0.69
C MET A 45 -14.83 8.58 2.13
N SER A 46 -14.21 9.25 3.10
CA SER A 46 -14.26 8.87 4.51
C SER A 46 -15.68 8.96 5.08
N ASP A 47 -16.39 10.06 4.79
CA ASP A 47 -17.76 10.28 5.21
C ASP A 47 -18.68 9.19 4.63
N ASP A 48 -18.58 8.88 3.32
CA ASP A 48 -19.32 7.78 2.66
C ASP A 48 -19.06 6.43 3.37
N ALA A 49 -17.79 6.10 3.60
CA ALA A 49 -17.39 4.86 4.26
C ALA A 49 -17.88 4.76 5.72
N SER A 50 -18.04 5.88 6.41
CA SER A 50 -18.52 5.91 7.80
C SER A 50 -20.03 5.62 7.93
N THR A 51 -20.80 5.90 6.86
CA THR A 51 -22.25 5.73 6.83
C THR A 51 -22.73 4.49 6.06
N ARG A 52 -21.79 3.67 5.58
CA ARG A 52 -22.09 2.52 4.72
C ARG A 52 -22.98 1.48 5.38
N SER A 53 -23.90 0.93 4.59
CA SER A 53 -24.65 -0.28 4.95
C SER A 53 -24.04 -1.48 4.23
N MET A 54 -24.13 -2.69 4.81
CA MET A 54 -23.66 -3.90 4.12
C MET A 54 -24.40 -4.17 2.80
N ASP A 55 -25.58 -3.58 2.62
CA ASP A 55 -26.48 -3.85 1.49
C ASP A 55 -26.56 -2.69 0.47
N ASP A 56 -25.78 -1.61 0.62
CA ASP A 56 -25.88 -0.45 -0.27
C ASP A 56 -25.23 -0.65 -1.64
N GLY A 57 -24.45 -1.72 -1.81
CA GLY A 57 -23.79 -2.09 -3.07
C GLY A 57 -22.64 -1.17 -3.47
N ASN A 58 -22.24 -0.22 -2.60
CA ASN A 58 -21.10 0.64 -2.82
C ASN A 58 -19.79 -0.16 -2.63
N TRP A 59 -18.76 0.17 -3.39
CA TRP A 59 -17.44 -0.49 -3.29
C TRP A 59 -17.50 -2.02 -3.50
N LYS A 60 -18.44 -2.50 -4.32
CA LYS A 60 -18.65 -3.94 -4.56
C LYS A 60 -17.57 -4.58 -5.45
N ASP A 61 -17.01 -3.79 -6.37
CA ASP A 61 -16.04 -4.25 -7.38
C ASP A 61 -14.58 -3.92 -6.96
N GLY A 62 -14.41 -3.29 -5.81
CA GLY A 62 -13.11 -2.90 -5.28
C GLY A 62 -13.24 -2.11 -3.98
N GLY A 63 -12.11 -1.84 -3.34
CA GLY A 63 -12.08 -1.07 -2.11
C GLY A 63 -10.79 -0.28 -1.98
N TRP A 64 -10.80 0.64 -1.03
CA TRP A 64 -9.64 1.46 -0.71
C TRP A 64 -9.33 1.38 0.78
N ARG A 65 -8.06 1.66 1.12
CA ARG A 65 -7.56 1.76 2.48
C ARG A 65 -6.67 2.98 2.60
N TRP A 66 -6.72 3.56 3.79
CA TRP A 66 -5.83 4.60 4.24
C TRP A 66 -5.49 4.32 5.70
N CYS A 67 -4.25 4.61 6.09
CA CYS A 67 -3.73 4.42 7.44
C CYS A 67 -2.72 5.53 7.75
N GLU A 68 -2.65 5.94 9.02
CA GLU A 68 -1.59 6.83 9.51
C GLU A 68 -0.23 6.13 9.61
N GLY A 69 -0.25 4.79 9.74
CA GLY A 69 0.92 3.94 9.89
C GLY A 69 0.54 2.60 10.52
N SER A 70 1.55 1.78 10.79
CA SER A 70 1.46 0.49 11.49
C SER A 70 1.88 0.64 12.96
N ASN A 71 1.85 -0.46 13.71
CA ASN A 71 2.33 -0.54 15.09
C ASN A 71 3.76 -1.08 15.23
N GLN A 72 4.54 -1.16 14.13
CA GLN A 72 5.87 -1.79 14.12
C GLN A 72 6.99 -0.94 14.73
N GLY A 73 6.76 0.34 15.02
CA GLY A 73 7.79 1.24 15.55
C GLY A 73 8.82 1.66 14.50
N GLU A 74 10.09 1.80 14.87
CA GLU A 74 11.17 2.17 13.95
C GLU A 74 11.77 0.93 13.27
N PRO A 75 12.09 0.99 11.96
CA PRO A 75 12.84 -0.06 11.25
C PRO A 75 14.17 -0.38 11.92
N ASN A 76 14.49 -1.68 12.04
CA ASN A 76 15.68 -2.19 12.70
C ASN A 76 16.73 -2.76 11.72
N ALA A 77 16.43 -2.83 10.42
CA ALA A 77 17.27 -3.48 9.43
C ALA A 77 17.27 -2.78 8.06
N THR A 78 18.17 -3.22 7.20
CA THR A 78 18.17 -2.93 5.76
C THR A 78 18.23 -4.26 5.02
N LEU A 79 17.22 -4.54 4.20
CA LEU A 79 17.12 -5.76 3.40
C LEU A 79 17.20 -5.43 1.91
N VAL A 80 17.52 -6.43 1.09
CA VAL A 80 17.46 -6.32 -0.37
C VAL A 80 16.09 -6.78 -0.85
N VAL A 81 15.33 -5.87 -1.45
CA VAL A 81 14.01 -6.13 -2.04
C VAL A 81 14.05 -5.67 -3.50
N LYS A 82 13.71 -6.57 -4.43
CA LYS A 82 13.79 -6.31 -5.88
C LYS A 82 15.17 -5.78 -6.29
N GLY A 83 16.23 -6.36 -5.72
CA GLY A 83 17.62 -5.97 -5.98
C GLY A 83 18.00 -4.57 -5.49
N LYS A 84 17.20 -3.95 -4.60
CA LYS A 84 17.44 -2.62 -4.05
C LYS A 84 17.37 -2.65 -2.53
N GLU A 85 18.19 -1.86 -1.87
CA GLU A 85 18.16 -1.71 -0.41
C GLU A 85 16.85 -1.05 0.04
N LEU A 86 16.22 -1.59 1.09
CA LEU A 86 15.03 -1.08 1.74
C LEU A 86 15.29 -1.03 3.26
N ARG A 87 15.08 0.14 3.88
CA ARG A 87 15.09 0.26 5.35
C ARG A 87 13.76 -0.25 5.90
N CYS A 88 13.79 -1.34 6.66
CA CYS A 88 12.60 -2.09 7.04
C CYS A 88 12.78 -2.87 8.36
N TRP A 89 11.84 -3.77 8.65
CA TRP A 89 11.89 -4.63 9.83
C TRP A 89 12.31 -6.04 9.43
N ALA A 90 13.23 -6.60 10.18
CA ALA A 90 13.59 -8.01 10.11
C ALA A 90 13.55 -8.63 11.50
N GLU A 91 13.11 -9.88 11.60
CA GLU A 91 13.26 -10.65 12.83
C GLU A 91 14.70 -11.20 12.92
N PRO A 92 15.33 -11.20 14.10
CA PRO A 92 16.64 -11.83 14.27
C PRO A 92 16.50 -13.35 14.11
N VAL A 93 17.29 -13.93 13.20
CA VAL A 93 17.40 -15.39 13.07
C VAL A 93 18.22 -15.90 14.26
N GLU A 94 17.69 -16.84 15.05
CA GLU A 94 18.40 -17.40 16.23
C GLU A 94 19.60 -18.32 15.87
N GLU A 95 19.87 -18.55 14.59
CA GLU A 95 21.00 -19.37 14.12
C GLU A 95 22.17 -18.53 13.57
N GLU A 96 23.39 -19.08 13.66
CA GLU A 96 24.71 -18.39 13.65
C GLU A 96 25.03 -17.46 12.47
N GLU A 97 24.17 -17.32 11.45
CA GLU A 97 24.27 -16.26 10.44
C GLU A 97 22.87 -15.78 10.04
N PRO A 98 22.56 -14.47 10.09
CA PRO A 98 21.29 -13.96 9.59
C PRO A 98 21.22 -14.19 8.08
N TYR A 99 20.47 -15.20 7.66
CA TYR A 99 20.14 -15.42 6.26
C TYR A 99 19.10 -14.37 5.85
N TYR A 100 19.56 -13.19 5.47
CA TYR A 100 18.69 -12.21 4.84
C TYR A 100 18.31 -12.75 3.46
N SER A 101 17.06 -13.16 3.28
CA SER A 101 16.57 -13.51 1.96
C SER A 101 16.46 -12.25 1.11
N ASP A 102 17.08 -12.26 -0.06
CA ASP A 102 16.72 -11.32 -1.12
C ASP A 102 15.25 -11.58 -1.48
N TYR A 103 14.38 -10.60 -1.28
CA TYR A 103 12.98 -10.71 -1.70
C TYR A 103 12.83 -10.24 -3.14
N ILE A 104 12.04 -10.96 -3.92
CA ILE A 104 11.77 -10.69 -5.33
C ILE A 104 11.05 -9.34 -5.46
N ASP A 105 10.12 -9.04 -4.56
CA ASP A 105 9.35 -7.80 -4.54
C ASP A 105 8.83 -7.37 -3.16
N LEU A 106 8.18 -6.20 -3.12
CA LEU A 106 7.66 -5.59 -1.90
C LEU A 106 6.60 -6.47 -1.21
N LEU A 107 5.68 -7.04 -1.99
CA LEU A 107 4.58 -7.83 -1.43
C LEU A 107 5.08 -9.16 -0.87
N GLU A 108 6.07 -9.79 -1.50
CA GLU A 108 6.74 -10.98 -0.96
C GLU A 108 7.44 -10.65 0.36
N TYR A 109 8.15 -9.52 0.46
CA TYR A 109 8.71 -9.07 1.76
C TYR A 109 7.62 -8.91 2.82
N LEU A 110 6.51 -8.23 2.49
CA LEU A 110 5.43 -8.01 3.46
C LEU A 110 4.80 -9.33 3.92
N GLU A 111 4.60 -10.28 3.01
CA GLU A 111 4.02 -11.59 3.32
C GLU A 111 4.99 -12.47 4.10
N MET A 112 6.20 -12.67 3.60
CA MET A 112 7.15 -13.65 4.13
C MET A 112 7.81 -13.16 5.43
N GLU A 113 8.23 -11.89 5.48
CA GLU A 113 8.95 -11.35 6.64
C GLU A 113 8.00 -10.88 7.74
N LYS A 114 6.86 -10.27 7.36
CA LYS A 114 5.93 -9.68 8.34
C LYS A 114 4.61 -10.43 8.49
N GLY A 115 4.37 -11.50 7.73
CA GLY A 115 3.08 -12.21 7.75
C GLY A 115 1.91 -11.32 7.30
N CYS A 116 2.17 -10.28 6.51
CA CYS A 116 1.24 -9.21 6.20
C CYS A 116 0.73 -9.28 4.76
N SER A 117 -0.31 -10.09 4.53
CA SER A 117 -0.98 -10.22 3.24
C SER A 117 -2.37 -9.54 3.19
N SER A 118 -2.96 -9.18 4.34
CA SER A 118 -4.27 -8.54 4.37
C SER A 118 -4.20 -7.08 3.89
N PHE A 119 -5.21 -6.64 3.13
CA PHE A 119 -5.28 -5.29 2.55
C PHE A 119 -5.04 -4.17 3.57
N LYS A 120 -5.59 -4.30 4.79
CA LYS A 120 -5.37 -3.33 5.87
C LYS A 120 -3.90 -3.28 6.31
N ASN A 121 -3.29 -4.44 6.52
CA ASN A 121 -1.91 -4.51 7.03
C ASN A 121 -0.90 -4.08 5.96
N VAL A 122 -1.14 -4.45 4.70
CA VAL A 122 -0.33 -3.99 3.56
C VAL A 122 -0.36 -2.45 3.48
N CYS A 123 -1.55 -1.83 3.56
CA CYS A 123 -1.66 -0.37 3.55
C CYS A 123 -0.88 0.29 4.70
N ALA A 124 -1.05 -0.22 5.93
CA ALA A 124 -0.38 0.33 7.11
C ALA A 124 1.15 0.21 7.03
N LEU A 125 1.67 -0.96 6.64
CA LEU A 125 3.10 -1.18 6.50
C LEU A 125 3.70 -0.39 5.33
N ALA A 126 3.02 -0.34 4.18
CA ALA A 126 3.49 0.45 3.05
C ALA A 126 3.59 1.94 3.40
N LYS A 127 2.66 2.47 4.22
CA LYS A 127 2.71 3.87 4.68
C LYS A 127 3.97 4.14 5.50
N ASP A 128 4.29 3.27 6.47
CA ASP A 128 5.48 3.46 7.28
C ASP A 128 6.77 3.22 6.49
N LEU A 129 6.81 2.19 5.62
CA LEU A 129 7.97 1.95 4.76
C LEU A 129 8.27 3.17 3.89
N ALA A 130 7.24 3.74 3.26
CA ALA A 130 7.38 4.95 2.46
C ALA A 130 7.95 6.10 3.30
N LYS A 131 7.37 6.34 4.48
CA LYS A 131 7.84 7.35 5.45
C LYS A 131 9.30 7.15 5.85
N TYR A 132 9.70 5.95 6.30
CA TYR A 132 11.05 5.70 6.79
C TYR A 132 12.11 5.63 5.67
N ASN A 133 11.68 5.45 4.42
CA ASN A 133 12.55 5.50 3.26
C ASN A 133 12.48 6.86 2.52
N ASN A 134 11.82 7.87 3.11
CA ASN A 134 11.67 9.23 2.57
C ASN A 134 11.12 9.26 1.13
N MET A 135 10.05 8.50 0.88
CA MET A 135 9.39 8.43 -0.42
C MET A 135 7.87 8.39 -0.25
N THR A 136 7.13 8.59 -1.33
CA THR A 136 5.69 8.36 -1.36
C THR A 136 5.37 6.86 -1.38
N MET A 137 4.13 6.49 -1.06
CA MET A 137 3.67 5.10 -1.18
C MET A 137 3.72 4.65 -2.65
N SER A 138 3.35 5.51 -3.59
CA SER A 138 3.48 5.23 -5.02
C SER A 138 4.92 4.99 -5.45
N GLU A 139 5.89 5.80 -4.97
CA GLU A 139 7.31 5.59 -5.23
C GLU A 139 7.82 4.27 -4.63
N LEU A 140 7.39 3.92 -3.42
CA LEU A 140 7.71 2.64 -2.78
C LEU A 140 7.25 1.47 -3.65
N PHE A 141 5.98 1.44 -4.05
CA PHE A 141 5.43 0.38 -4.90
C PHE A 141 6.13 0.34 -6.28
N ARG A 142 6.36 1.48 -6.93
CA ARG A 142 7.13 1.52 -8.20
C ARG A 142 8.54 0.95 -8.04
N LYS A 143 9.23 1.31 -6.96
CA LYS A 143 10.63 0.97 -6.76
C LYS A 143 10.82 -0.51 -6.41
N TYR A 144 9.95 -1.07 -5.57
CA TYR A 144 10.11 -2.38 -4.95
C TYR A 144 9.06 -3.42 -5.38
N GLN A 145 7.87 -3.04 -5.82
CA GLN A 145 6.93 -3.97 -6.48
C GLN A 145 7.13 -4.00 -7.99
N GLY A 146 7.40 -2.84 -8.59
CA GLY A 146 7.63 -2.65 -10.02
C GLY A 146 6.38 -2.18 -10.76
N TRP A 147 6.55 -1.13 -11.56
CA TRP A 147 5.52 -0.63 -12.47
C TRP A 147 6.19 0.22 -13.54
N ASP A 148 6.14 -0.27 -14.77
CA ASP A 148 6.61 0.48 -15.94
C ASP A 148 5.39 1.12 -16.59
N LYS A 149 5.14 2.40 -16.30
CA LYS A 149 4.02 3.16 -16.89
C LYS A 149 4.11 3.26 -18.43
N GLU A 150 5.25 2.91 -19.01
CA GLU A 150 5.59 3.05 -20.43
C GLU A 150 5.70 1.73 -21.20
N ASN A 151 5.32 0.59 -20.61
CA ASN A 151 5.18 -0.70 -21.31
C ASN A 151 3.74 -1.19 -21.31
#